data_AF-A0A562LAX3-F1
#
_entry.id   AF-A0A562LAX3-F1
#
_cell.length_a   1.000
_cell.length_b   1.000
_cell.length_c   1.000
_cell.angle_alpha   90.00
_cell.angle_beta   90.00
_cell.angle_gamma   90.00
#
_symmetry.space_group_name_H-M   'P 1'
#
loop_
_entity.id
_entity.type
_entity.pdbx_description
1 polymer ?
#
loop_
_entity_poly.entity_id
_entity_poly.type
_entity_poly.pdbx_seq_one_letter_code
_entity_poly.pdbx_strand_id
1 'polypeptide(L)'
;MSEPDYDFLQNEAPEEVAPEPIPEVAEEVVETVDKPPETPAIAEPTPAPPVDDRVPLAALKAERDKRQKLEREMAALRQQPMPPAFHEQPEQYVQQTIQQVRQDMTQTMYAALEDQARETYPDYDEVFEEVQAYAEENHSVIPQIFNSPNPAKAAYKLGKQLRELKQMQDPDAYRSKIEAEVRAKIEKEYADKEAAKQKAADAVPPDLTAVRASKDSEVLPDDSLDSILRSKR
;
A
#
# COMPACT_ATOMS: atom_id res chain seq x y z
N MET A 1 -52.55 6.35 8.58
CA MET A 1 -53.41 6.73 7.44
C MET A 1 -52.49 6.63 6.22
N SER A 2 -52.52 5.54 5.44
CA SER A 2 -53.59 5.16 4.49
C SER A 2 -53.75 6.31 3.48
N GLU A 3 -53.46 6.22 2.18
CA GLU A 3 -53.31 5.13 1.22
C GLU A 3 -52.52 5.64 -0.02
N PRO A 4 -52.11 4.76 -0.94
CA PRO A 4 -51.35 5.07 -2.16
C PRO A 4 -52.28 5.30 -3.38
N ASP A 5 -51.91 6.20 -4.29
CA ASP A 5 -52.56 6.31 -5.60
C ASP A 5 -51.69 5.69 -6.71
N TYR A 6 -52.39 4.84 -7.45
CA TYR A 6 -52.00 3.95 -8.55
C TYR A 6 -51.82 4.69 -9.90
N ASP A 7 -51.43 3.89 -10.89
CA ASP A 7 -51.61 4.09 -12.34
C ASP A 7 -50.56 4.89 -13.14
N PHE A 8 -49.52 4.18 -13.58
CA PHE A 8 -48.80 4.53 -14.80
C PHE A 8 -48.34 3.29 -15.62
N LEU A 9 -49.12 2.21 -15.64
CA LEU A 9 -48.88 1.07 -16.54
C LEU A 9 -50.06 0.88 -17.48
N GLN A 10 -50.21 1.83 -18.40
CA GLN A 10 -51.04 1.66 -19.59
C GLN A 10 -50.11 1.22 -20.72
N ASN A 11 -49.85 -0.08 -20.77
CA ASN A 11 -49.20 -0.77 -21.88
C ASN A 11 -50.15 -0.76 -23.09
N GLU A 12 -49.95 0.17 -24.00
CA GLU A 12 -50.45 0.12 -25.37
C GLU A 12 -49.43 -0.64 -26.23
N ALA A 13 -49.86 -1.76 -26.81
CA ALA A 13 -49.17 -2.45 -27.91
C ALA A 13 -49.17 -1.54 -29.16
N PRO A 14 -48.20 -1.65 -30.09
CA PRO A 14 -48.22 -2.69 -31.14
C PRO A 14 -46.76 -3.11 -31.49
N GLU A 15 -46.36 -3.91 -32.48
CA GLU A 15 -46.92 -4.39 -33.74
C GLU A 15 -46.00 -5.52 -34.24
N GLU A 16 -46.60 -6.49 -34.92
CA GLU A 16 -46.01 -7.66 -35.55
C GLU A 16 -45.23 -7.26 -36.83
N VAL A 17 -43.94 -7.59 -36.91
CA VAL A 17 -43.15 -7.42 -38.15
C VAL A 17 -42.44 -8.73 -38.51
N ALA A 18 -42.83 -9.28 -39.65
CA ALA A 18 -42.33 -10.50 -40.28
C ALA A 18 -40.86 -10.39 -40.74
N PRO A 19 -40.11 -11.51 -40.84
CA PRO A 19 -38.80 -11.51 -41.49
C PRO A 19 -38.90 -11.82 -42.99
N GLU A 20 -38.39 -10.89 -43.83
CA GLU A 20 -38.07 -11.13 -45.24
C GLU A 20 -36.72 -11.86 -45.39
N PRO A 21 -36.55 -12.76 -46.38
CA PRO A 21 -35.29 -13.46 -46.65
C PRO A 21 -34.42 -12.72 -47.70
N ILE A 22 -33.10 -12.72 -47.51
CA ILE A 22 -32.10 -12.14 -48.43
C ILE A 22 -31.12 -13.25 -48.88
N PRO A 23 -30.58 -13.22 -50.13
CA PRO A 23 -30.38 -14.43 -50.93
C PRO A 23 -28.95 -14.99 -51.00
N GLU A 24 -28.95 -16.21 -51.52
CA GLU A 24 -27.91 -17.06 -52.11
C GLU A 24 -26.93 -16.29 -53.03
N VAL A 25 -25.62 -16.44 -52.76
CA VAL A 25 -24.54 -16.05 -53.69
C VAL A 25 -23.69 -17.29 -53.96
N ALA A 26 -23.65 -17.62 -55.24
CA ALA A 26 -22.84 -18.65 -55.87
C ALA A 26 -21.34 -18.32 -55.81
N GLU A 27 -20.50 -19.34 -55.63
CA GLU A 27 -19.15 -19.36 -56.20
C GLU A 27 -18.90 -20.70 -56.91
N GLU A 28 -18.80 -20.55 -58.21
CA GLU A 28 -18.44 -21.51 -59.24
C GLU A 28 -16.92 -21.49 -59.39
N VAL A 29 -16.23 -22.63 -59.24
CA VAL A 29 -14.79 -22.72 -59.51
C VAL A 29 -14.45 -23.95 -60.38
N VAL A 30 -14.31 -23.64 -61.66
CA VAL A 30 -13.27 -24.07 -62.62
C VAL A 30 -13.11 -25.57 -62.92
N GLU A 31 -13.67 -25.91 -64.08
CA GLU A 31 -13.31 -27.02 -64.95
C GLU A 31 -12.02 -26.67 -65.74
N THR A 32 -10.98 -27.52 -65.68
CA THR A 32 -9.97 -27.64 -66.75
C THR A 32 -9.40 -29.07 -66.83
N VAL A 33 -9.88 -29.78 -67.86
CA VAL A 33 -9.25 -30.75 -68.79
C VAL A 33 -7.80 -31.20 -68.51
N ASP A 34 -7.56 -32.52 -68.44
CA ASP A 34 -6.77 -33.28 -69.46
C ASP A 34 -6.61 -34.78 -69.15
N LYS A 35 -6.66 -35.64 -70.18
CA LYS A 35 -6.34 -37.08 -70.16
C LYS A 35 -6.02 -37.55 -71.59
N PRO A 36 -5.32 -38.69 -71.79
CA PRO A 36 -3.90 -39.04 -71.64
C PRO A 36 -3.24 -39.28 -73.03
N PRO A 37 -1.95 -39.74 -73.18
CA PRO A 37 -1.68 -41.19 -73.22
C PRO A 37 -0.24 -41.68 -72.85
N GLU A 38 -0.18 -43.00 -72.62
CA GLU A 38 0.88 -43.98 -72.92
C GLU A 38 2.19 -44.12 -72.09
N THR A 39 2.41 -45.38 -71.74
CA THR A 39 3.44 -46.06 -70.93
C THR A 39 4.83 -46.07 -71.57
N PRO A 40 5.90 -46.16 -70.75
CA PRO A 40 6.65 -47.42 -70.77
C PRO A 40 7.20 -47.89 -69.41
N ALA A 41 7.28 -49.22 -69.30
CA ALA A 41 8.17 -50.03 -68.46
C ALA A 41 8.10 -49.88 -66.93
N ILE A 42 7.49 -50.91 -66.32
CA ILE A 42 7.51 -51.25 -64.90
C ILE A 42 8.97 -51.42 -64.44
N ALA A 43 9.44 -50.50 -63.60
CA ALA A 43 10.53 -50.76 -62.66
C ALA A 43 9.90 -51.03 -61.30
N GLU A 44 10.19 -52.20 -60.74
CA GLU A 44 9.71 -52.63 -59.43
C GLU A 44 10.10 -51.60 -58.34
N PRO A 45 9.15 -51.04 -57.57
CA PRO A 45 9.53 -50.22 -56.43
C PRO A 45 10.01 -51.16 -55.32
N THR A 46 11.31 -51.09 -55.03
CA THR A 46 11.87 -51.57 -53.77
C THR A 46 11.08 -50.90 -52.63
N PRO A 47 10.45 -51.66 -51.71
CA PRO A 47 9.68 -51.05 -50.64
C PRO A 47 10.64 -50.26 -49.74
N ALA A 48 10.39 -48.96 -49.60
CA ALA A 48 10.97 -48.16 -48.55
C ALA A 48 10.70 -48.84 -47.19
N PRO A 49 11.65 -48.83 -46.24
CA PRO A 49 11.42 -49.42 -44.94
C PRO A 49 10.17 -48.79 -44.31
N PRO A 50 9.32 -49.59 -43.62
CA PRO A 50 8.16 -49.04 -42.96
C PRO A 50 8.63 -47.96 -41.99
N VAL A 51 8.23 -46.72 -42.24
CA VAL A 51 8.34 -45.68 -41.22
C VAL A 51 7.44 -46.18 -40.10
N ASP A 52 8.05 -46.61 -39.00
CA ASP A 52 7.33 -47.09 -37.84
C ASP A 52 6.62 -45.87 -37.24
N ASP A 53 5.40 -45.60 -37.71
CA ASP A 53 4.50 -44.50 -37.32
C ASP A 53 3.97 -44.67 -35.89
N ARG A 54 4.82 -45.18 -34.99
CA ARG A 54 4.50 -45.41 -33.59
C ARG A 54 4.89 -44.16 -32.81
N VAL A 55 3.91 -43.29 -32.60
CA VAL A 55 4.06 -42.15 -31.69
C VAL A 55 4.47 -42.69 -30.32
N PRO A 56 5.59 -42.22 -29.74
CA PRO A 56 6.04 -42.70 -28.44
C PRO A 56 4.96 -42.48 -27.38
N LEU A 57 4.72 -43.49 -26.53
CA LEU A 57 3.71 -43.40 -25.45
C LEU A 57 3.93 -42.18 -24.53
N ALA A 58 5.18 -41.73 -24.39
CA ALA A 58 5.51 -40.51 -23.65
C ALA A 58 4.94 -39.25 -24.32
N ALA A 59 4.98 -39.17 -25.66
CA ALA A 59 4.40 -38.06 -26.41
C ALA A 59 2.87 -38.05 -26.30
N LEU A 60 2.22 -39.22 -26.35
CA LEU A 60 0.77 -39.33 -26.16
C LEU A 60 0.32 -38.94 -24.74
N LYS A 61 1.08 -39.33 -23.70
CA LYS A 61 0.80 -38.91 -22.33
C LYS A 61 0.99 -37.39 -22.16
N ALA A 62 2.07 -36.83 -22.70
CA ALA A 62 2.32 -35.39 -22.67
C ALA A 62 1.23 -34.59 -23.42
N GLU A 63 0.71 -35.12 -24.53
CA GLU A 63 -0.40 -34.51 -25.25
C GLU A 63 -1.70 -34.57 -24.43
N ARG A 64 -2.01 -35.71 -23.81
CA ARG A 64 -3.17 -35.86 -22.93
C ARG A 64 -3.11 -34.90 -21.74
N ASP A 65 -1.95 -34.80 -21.09
CA ASP A 65 -1.77 -33.90 -19.93
C ASP A 65 -1.92 -32.44 -20.34
N LYS A 66 -1.42 -32.05 -21.51
CA LYS A 66 -1.65 -30.71 -22.07
C LYS A 66 -3.13 -30.45 -22.32
N ARG A 67 -3.84 -31.40 -22.93
CA ARG A 67 -5.29 -31.29 -23.17
C ARG A 67 -6.06 -31.17 -21.85
N GLN A 68 -5.74 -31.98 -20.86
CA GLN A 68 -6.38 -31.92 -19.55
C GLN A 68 -6.11 -30.60 -18.82
N LYS A 69 -4.89 -30.05 -18.90
CA LYS A 69 -4.58 -28.73 -18.32
C LYS A 69 -5.35 -27.62 -19.03
N LEU A 70 -5.35 -27.61 -20.36
CA LEU A 70 -6.11 -26.63 -21.15
C LEU A 70 -7.61 -26.76 -20.89
N GLU A 71 -8.14 -27.97 -20.72
CA GLU A 71 -9.55 -28.19 -20.37
C GLU A 71 -9.86 -27.63 -18.97
N ARG A 72 -8.97 -27.81 -18.00
CA ARG A 72 -9.12 -27.21 -16.66
C ARG A 72 -9.03 -25.69 -16.70
N GLU A 73 -8.11 -25.12 -17.47
CA GLU A 73 -7.96 -23.68 -17.65
C GLU A 73 -9.20 -23.09 -18.34
N MET A 74 -9.69 -23.72 -19.41
CA MET A 74 -10.90 -23.31 -20.11
C MET A 74 -12.14 -23.46 -19.21
N ALA A 75 -12.23 -24.52 -18.42
CA ALA A 75 -13.30 -24.69 -17.44
C ALA A 75 -13.24 -23.61 -16.35
N ALA A 76 -12.06 -23.26 -15.85
CA ALA A 76 -11.87 -22.18 -14.89
C ALA A 76 -12.22 -20.81 -15.47
N LEU A 77 -11.78 -20.52 -16.71
CA LEU A 77 -12.13 -19.28 -17.43
C LEU A 77 -13.62 -19.18 -17.72
N ARG A 78 -14.29 -20.27 -18.06
CA ARG A 78 -15.75 -20.30 -18.25
C ARG A 78 -16.54 -20.13 -16.96
N GLN A 79 -15.97 -20.54 -15.82
CA GLN A 79 -16.56 -20.32 -14.50
C GLN A 79 -16.35 -18.90 -13.99
N GLN A 80 -15.37 -18.16 -14.53
CA GLN A 80 -15.25 -16.75 -14.22
C GLN A 80 -16.43 -16.00 -14.86
N PRO A 81 -17.17 -15.20 -14.09
CA PRO A 81 -18.23 -14.36 -14.65
C PRO A 81 -17.59 -13.41 -15.67
N MET A 82 -18.02 -13.49 -16.93
CA MET A 82 -17.60 -12.50 -17.92
C MET A 82 -18.16 -11.14 -17.53
N PRO A 83 -17.36 -10.05 -17.60
CA PRO A 83 -17.89 -8.72 -17.40
C PRO A 83 -19.01 -8.45 -18.43
N PRO A 84 -20.08 -7.73 -18.07
CA PRO A 84 -21.16 -7.39 -18.97
C PRO A 84 -20.60 -6.60 -20.15
N ALA A 85 -20.94 -6.98 -21.37
CA ALA A 85 -20.49 -6.26 -22.55
C ALA A 85 -21.20 -4.89 -22.62
N PHE A 86 -20.46 -3.81 -22.89
CA PHE A 86 -21.03 -2.47 -23.00
C PHE A 86 -22.17 -2.37 -24.02
N HIS A 87 -22.07 -3.09 -25.14
CA HIS A 87 -23.07 -3.05 -26.20
C HIS A 87 -24.34 -3.84 -25.88
N GLU A 88 -24.25 -4.89 -25.07
CA GLU A 88 -25.39 -5.74 -24.70
C GLU A 88 -26.10 -5.20 -23.46
N GLN A 89 -25.32 -4.69 -22.49
CA GLN A 89 -25.81 -4.26 -21.17
C GLN A 89 -25.07 -2.99 -20.72
N PRO A 90 -25.32 -1.83 -21.36
CA PRO A 90 -24.57 -0.60 -21.11
C PRO A 90 -24.69 -0.12 -19.66
N GLU A 91 -25.88 -0.22 -19.05
CA GLU A 91 -26.09 0.20 -17.66
C GLU A 91 -25.28 -0.62 -16.66
N GLN A 92 -25.24 -1.96 -16.82
CA GLN A 92 -24.47 -2.83 -15.94
C GLN A 92 -22.97 -2.60 -16.10
N TYR A 93 -22.49 -2.43 -17.34
CA TYR A 93 -21.09 -2.11 -17.61
C TYR A 93 -20.66 -0.80 -16.93
N VAL A 94 -21.48 0.25 -17.05
CA VAL A 94 -21.18 1.54 -16.41
C VAL A 94 -21.19 1.41 -14.89
N GLN A 95 -22.14 0.68 -14.30
CA GLN A 95 -22.18 0.44 -12.86
C GLN A 95 -20.94 -0.33 -12.37
N GLN A 96 -20.53 -1.39 -13.07
CA GLN A 96 -19.32 -2.13 -12.71
C GLN A 96 -18.07 -1.24 -12.85
N THR A 97 -17.97 -0.47 -13.92
CA THR A 97 -16.85 0.46 -14.14
C THR A 97 -16.76 1.47 -13.00
N ILE A 98 -17.89 2.05 -12.58
CA ILE A 98 -17.95 2.98 -11.44
C ILE A 98 -17.53 2.28 -10.15
N GLN A 99 -17.98 1.04 -9.91
CA GLN A 99 -17.58 0.28 -8.72
C GLN A 99 -16.08 -0.02 -8.72
N GLN A 100 -15.51 -0.41 -9.86
CA GLN A 100 -14.08 -0.66 -10.01
C GLN A 100 -13.28 0.61 -9.75
N VAL A 101 -13.64 1.73 -10.38
CA VAL A 101 -12.97 3.02 -10.15
C VAL A 101 -13.05 3.43 -8.68
N ARG A 102 -14.20 3.23 -8.01
CA ARG A 102 -14.33 3.50 -6.58
C ARG A 102 -13.40 2.62 -5.75
N GLN A 103 -13.33 1.32 -6.04
CA GLN A 103 -12.42 0.40 -5.35
C GLN A 103 -10.96 0.81 -5.54
N ASP A 104 -10.54 1.13 -6.77
CA ASP A 104 -9.18 1.55 -7.08
C ASP A 104 -8.82 2.87 -6.37
N MET A 105 -9.75 3.83 -6.35
CA MET A 105 -9.58 5.08 -5.61
C MET A 105 -9.45 4.84 -4.11
N THR A 106 -10.30 3.96 -3.54
CA THR A 106 -10.23 3.60 -2.12
C THR A 106 -8.92 2.89 -1.78
N GLN A 107 -8.45 1.96 -2.60
CA GLN A 107 -7.16 1.29 -2.40
C GLN A 107 -5.99 2.28 -2.46
N THR A 108 -5.99 3.16 -3.46
CA THR A 108 -4.96 4.20 -3.60
C THR A 108 -4.96 5.16 -2.42
N MET A 109 -6.14 5.56 -1.94
CA MET A 109 -6.30 6.38 -0.75
C MET A 109 -5.73 5.67 0.49
N TYR A 110 -6.03 4.38 0.68
CA TYR A 110 -5.52 3.62 1.82
C TYR A 110 -4.01 3.48 1.79
N ALA A 111 -3.42 3.18 0.63
CA ALA A 111 -1.97 3.14 0.46
C ALA A 111 -1.32 4.49 0.81
N ALA A 112 -1.87 5.59 0.31
CA ALA A 112 -1.36 6.93 0.60
C ALA A 112 -1.45 7.29 2.09
N LEU A 113 -2.52 6.88 2.78
CA LEU A 113 -2.67 7.08 4.22
C LEU A 113 -1.69 6.24 5.04
N GLU A 114 -1.39 5.03 4.58
CA GLU A 114 -0.39 4.15 5.18
C GLU A 114 1.01 4.74 5.06
N ASP A 115 1.38 5.20 3.86
CA ASP A 115 2.67 5.86 3.61
C ASP A 115 2.82 7.13 4.47
N GLN A 116 1.77 7.95 4.54
CA GLN A 116 1.76 9.11 5.44
C GLN A 116 1.95 8.70 6.92
N ALA A 117 1.35 7.58 7.34
CA ALA A 117 1.48 7.09 8.70
C ALA A 117 2.89 6.58 8.99
N ARG A 118 3.55 5.90 8.04
CA ARG A 118 4.97 5.50 8.15
C ARG A 118 5.91 6.70 8.24
N GLU A 119 5.64 7.76 7.47
CA GLU A 119 6.43 8.99 7.54
C GLU A 119 6.28 9.69 8.89
N THR A 120 5.07 9.68 9.45
CA THR A 120 4.77 10.36 10.73
C THR A 120 5.22 9.53 11.94
N TYR A 121 5.12 8.20 11.85
CA TYR A 121 5.37 7.26 12.93
C TYR A 121 6.39 6.20 12.47
N PRO A 122 7.66 6.29 12.87
CA PRO A 122 8.70 5.36 12.42
C PRO A 122 8.50 3.93 12.94
N ASP A 123 7.72 3.76 14.00
CA ASP A 123 7.35 2.48 14.61
C ASP A 123 6.00 1.95 14.10
N TYR A 124 5.46 2.51 13.02
CA TYR A 124 4.16 2.15 12.47
C TYR A 124 4.03 0.65 12.17
N ASP A 125 4.97 0.08 11.43
CA ASP A 125 4.91 -1.31 10.99
C ASP A 125 4.89 -2.29 12.17
N GLU A 126 5.75 -2.05 13.18
CA GLU A 126 5.77 -2.90 14.38
C GLU A 126 4.48 -2.82 15.20
N VAL A 127 3.86 -1.63 15.27
CA VAL A 127 2.58 -1.41 15.96
C VAL A 127 1.45 -2.05 15.17
N PHE A 128 1.53 -2.03 13.84
CA PHE A 128 0.55 -2.62 12.94
C PHE A 128 0.53 -4.16 13.03
N GLU A 129 1.69 -4.80 13.17
CA GLU A 129 1.77 -6.26 13.41
C GLU A 129 0.96 -6.70 14.63
N GLU A 130 0.94 -5.89 15.70
CA GLU A 130 0.13 -6.20 16.89
C GLU A 130 -1.36 -6.08 16.63
N VAL A 131 -1.76 -5.13 15.79
CA VAL A 131 -3.16 -5.00 15.35
C VAL A 131 -3.53 -6.18 14.48
N GLN A 132 -2.64 -6.64 13.60
CA GLN A 132 -2.88 -7.81 12.77
C GLN A 132 -3.09 -9.06 13.63
N ALA A 133 -2.21 -9.32 14.60
CA ALA A 133 -2.37 -10.42 15.54
C ALA A 133 -3.70 -10.32 16.33
N TYR A 134 -4.06 -9.12 16.79
CA TYR A 134 -5.33 -8.91 17.49
C TYR A 134 -6.54 -9.06 16.56
N ALA A 135 -6.41 -8.72 15.28
CA ALA A 135 -7.46 -8.85 14.28
C ALA A 135 -7.74 -10.32 13.93
N GLU A 136 -6.72 -11.19 13.96
CA GLU A 136 -6.89 -12.65 13.81
C GLU A 136 -7.76 -13.24 14.93
N GLU A 137 -7.63 -12.73 16.15
CA GLU A 137 -8.47 -13.13 17.28
C GLU A 137 -9.84 -12.43 17.27
N ASN A 138 -9.89 -11.18 16.83
CA ASN A 138 -11.07 -10.31 16.87
C ASN A 138 -11.36 -9.69 15.50
N HIS A 139 -12.01 -10.45 14.61
CA HIS A 139 -12.35 -10.00 13.25
C HIS A 139 -13.23 -8.73 13.20
N SER A 140 -13.94 -8.38 14.28
CA SER A 140 -14.80 -7.18 14.36
C SER A 140 -14.01 -5.86 14.31
N VAL A 141 -12.70 -5.92 14.56
CA VAL A 141 -11.80 -4.77 14.57
C VAL A 141 -11.54 -4.25 13.16
N ILE A 142 -11.47 -5.15 12.18
CA ILE A 142 -11.21 -4.84 10.77
C ILE A 142 -12.19 -3.78 10.24
N PRO A 143 -13.52 -4.01 10.26
CA PRO A 143 -14.47 -3.01 9.79
C PRO A 143 -14.46 -1.73 10.64
N GLN A 144 -14.12 -1.79 11.93
CA GLN A 144 -14.01 -0.58 12.75
C GLN A 144 -12.86 0.32 12.31
N ILE A 145 -11.71 -0.27 11.94
CA ILE A 145 -10.56 0.47 11.41
C ILE A 145 -10.90 1.07 10.04
N PHE A 146 -11.44 0.27 9.12
CA PHE A 146 -11.73 0.71 7.76
C PHE A 146 -12.86 1.73 7.66
N ASN A 147 -13.81 1.72 8.60
CA ASN A 147 -14.86 2.74 8.68
C ASN A 147 -14.41 4.04 9.35
N SER A 148 -13.19 4.10 9.90
CA SER A 148 -12.67 5.32 10.51
C SER A 148 -12.26 6.36 9.45
N PRO A 149 -12.23 7.66 9.79
CA PRO A 149 -11.83 8.70 8.84
C PRO A 149 -10.40 8.54 8.29
N ASN A 150 -9.52 7.91 9.06
CA ASN A 150 -8.16 7.59 8.65
C ASN A 150 -7.81 6.18 9.18
N PRO A 151 -7.98 5.12 8.37
CA PRO A 151 -7.73 3.74 8.79
C PRO A 151 -6.30 3.52 9.27
N ALA A 152 -5.29 4.07 8.58
CA ALA A 152 -3.89 3.90 8.98
C ALA A 152 -3.64 4.46 10.38
N LYS A 153 -4.12 5.67 10.66
CA LYS A 153 -4.00 6.30 11.99
C LYS A 153 -4.82 5.57 13.05
N ALA A 154 -6.00 5.06 12.70
CA ALA A 154 -6.83 4.30 13.63
C ALA A 154 -6.16 2.98 14.02
N ALA A 155 -5.59 2.26 13.05
CA ALA A 155 -4.80 1.06 13.30
C ALA A 155 -3.62 1.37 14.23
N TYR A 156 -2.83 2.41 13.95
CA TYR A 156 -1.72 2.80 14.82
C TYR A 156 -2.15 3.09 16.25
N LYS A 157 -3.24 3.87 16.44
CA LYS A 157 -3.76 4.16 17.79
C LYS A 157 -4.19 2.90 18.52
N LEU A 158 -4.88 1.99 17.83
CA LEU A 158 -5.31 0.73 18.41
C LEU A 158 -4.11 -0.13 18.79
N GLY A 159 -3.11 -0.26 17.91
CA GLY A 159 -1.90 -1.01 18.20
C GLY A 159 -1.13 -0.46 19.39
N LYS A 160 -1.05 0.87 19.54
CA LYS A 160 -0.48 1.51 20.75
C LYS A 160 -1.26 1.14 22.01
N GLN A 161 -2.58 1.17 21.95
CA GLN A 161 -3.43 0.76 23.08
C GLN A 161 -3.23 -0.72 23.42
N LEU A 162 -3.08 -1.58 22.41
CA LEU A 162 -2.81 -3.01 22.61
C LEU A 162 -1.42 -3.24 23.23
N ARG A 163 -0.40 -2.49 22.80
CA ARG A 163 0.94 -2.51 23.42
C ARG A 163 0.88 -2.14 24.89
N GLU A 164 0.21 -1.04 25.20
CA GLU A 164 0.02 -0.57 26.57
C GLU A 164 -0.74 -1.60 27.40
N LEU A 165 -1.80 -2.19 26.86
CA LEU A 165 -2.57 -3.23 27.53
C LEU A 165 -1.72 -4.47 27.81
N LYS A 166 -0.90 -4.93 26.86
CA LYS A 166 0.03 -6.05 27.05
C LYS A 166 1.08 -5.73 28.12
N GLN A 167 1.62 -4.52 28.12
CA GLN A 167 2.57 -4.09 29.16
C GLN A 167 1.93 -4.03 30.55
N MET A 168 0.65 -3.65 30.65
CA MET A 168 -0.10 -3.62 31.90
C MET A 168 -0.52 -4.99 32.40
N GLN A 169 -0.60 -6.02 31.54
CA GLN A 169 -0.88 -7.40 31.96
C GLN A 169 0.22 -7.95 32.88
N ASP A 170 1.46 -7.43 32.78
CA ASP A 170 2.56 -7.73 33.70
C ASP A 170 2.90 -6.52 34.62
N PRO A 171 2.13 -6.31 35.70
CA PRO A 171 2.27 -5.13 36.56
C PRO A 171 3.65 -5.01 37.22
N ASP A 172 4.31 -6.12 37.55
CA ASP A 172 5.63 -6.12 38.19
C ASP A 172 6.75 -5.71 37.21
N ALA A 173 6.69 -6.19 35.97
CA ALA A 173 7.62 -5.80 34.92
C ALA A 173 7.43 -4.32 34.54
N TYR A 174 6.18 -3.85 34.51
CA TYR A 174 5.85 -2.45 34.23
C TYR A 174 6.37 -1.51 35.32
N ARG A 175 6.17 -1.85 36.60
CA ARG A 175 6.71 -1.08 37.74
C ARG A 175 8.24 -1.01 37.69
N SER A 176 8.91 -2.11 37.43
CA SER A 176 10.38 -2.15 37.33
C SER A 176 10.91 -1.26 36.19
N LYS A 177 10.26 -1.29 35.02
CA LYS A 177 10.60 -0.38 33.91
C LYS A 177 10.43 1.09 34.27
N ILE A 178 9.31 1.44 34.91
CA ILE A 178 9.06 2.82 35.37
C ILE A 178 10.12 3.25 36.39
N GLU A 179 10.46 2.41 37.37
CA GLU A 179 11.49 2.72 38.35
C GLU A 179 12.86 2.94 37.69
N ALA A 180 13.22 2.12 36.70
CA ALA A 180 14.46 2.28 35.93
C ALA A 180 14.47 3.57 35.11
N GLU A 181 13.37 3.90 34.41
CA GLU A 181 13.23 5.15 33.67
C GLU A 181 13.30 6.39 34.58
N VAL A 182 12.67 6.32 35.76
CA VAL A 182 12.68 7.40 36.75
C VAL A 182 14.10 7.60 37.29
N ARG A 183 14.82 6.52 37.64
CA ARG A 183 16.23 6.63 38.08
C ARG A 183 17.10 7.22 36.98
N ALA A 184 16.96 6.77 35.74
CA ALA A 184 17.73 7.31 34.61
C ALA A 184 17.43 8.80 34.35
N LYS A 185 16.17 9.24 34.49
CA LYS A 185 15.80 10.66 34.39
C LYS A 185 16.40 11.48 35.53
N ILE A 186 16.33 10.98 36.76
CA ILE A 186 16.92 11.64 37.94
C ILE A 186 18.43 11.77 37.77
N GLU A 187 19.13 10.70 37.37
CA GLU A 187 20.57 10.73 37.12
C GLU A 187 20.95 11.74 36.04
N LYS A 188 20.21 11.81 34.93
CA LYS A 188 20.41 12.84 33.89
C LYS A 188 20.19 14.24 34.44
N GLU A 189 19.11 14.47 35.19
CA GLU A 189 18.88 15.79 35.80
C GLU A 189 19.97 16.19 36.79
N TYR A 190 20.49 15.25 37.58
CA TYR A 190 21.61 15.52 38.48
C TYR A 190 22.89 15.82 37.69
N ALA A 191 23.20 15.04 36.66
CA ALA A 191 24.34 15.30 35.79
C ALA A 191 24.25 16.65 35.08
N ASP A 192 23.08 17.03 34.57
CA ASP A 192 22.84 18.33 33.94
C ASP A 192 22.96 19.48 34.95
N LYS A 193 22.45 19.30 36.18
CA LYS A 193 22.60 20.26 37.28
C LYS A 193 24.05 20.40 37.73
N GLU A 194 24.81 19.32 37.77
CA GLU A 194 26.25 19.35 38.11
C GLU A 194 27.06 20.00 37.00
N ALA A 195 26.80 19.68 35.73
CA ALA A 195 27.42 20.33 34.59
C ALA A 195 27.10 21.84 34.54
N ALA A 196 25.86 22.22 34.89
CA ALA A 196 25.48 23.62 35.01
C ALA A 196 26.21 24.33 36.17
N LYS A 197 26.38 23.66 37.32
CA LYS A 197 27.14 24.19 38.46
C LYS A 197 28.63 24.32 38.15
N GLN A 198 29.23 23.36 37.47
CA GLN A 198 30.63 23.43 37.02
C GLN A 198 30.84 24.57 36.04
N LYS A 199 29.99 24.68 35.00
CA LYS A 199 30.01 25.84 34.08
C LYS A 199 29.85 27.17 34.79
N ALA A 200 28.98 27.24 35.80
CA ALA A 200 28.81 28.44 36.61
C ALA A 200 30.05 28.74 37.46
N ALA A 201 30.70 27.73 38.03
CA ALA A 201 31.93 27.87 38.82
C ALA A 201 33.13 28.30 37.96
N ASP A 202 33.28 27.73 36.77
CA ASP A 202 34.33 28.10 35.80
C ASP A 202 34.13 29.51 35.23
N ALA A 203 32.88 29.98 35.18
CA ALA A 203 32.54 31.34 34.80
C ALA A 203 32.77 32.37 35.93
N VAL A 204 33.02 31.95 37.18
CA VAL A 204 33.43 32.87 38.24
C VAL A 204 34.93 33.14 38.09
N PRO A 205 35.35 34.38 37.80
CA PRO A 205 36.76 34.72 37.67
C PRO A 205 37.51 34.43 38.99
N PRO A 206 38.78 33.99 38.91
CA PRO A 206 39.55 33.68 40.11
C PRO A 206 39.77 34.97 40.88
N ASP A 207 39.17 35.01 42.07
CA ASP A 207 39.47 35.92 43.17
C ASP A 207 39.07 37.40 42.99
N LEU A 208 37.93 37.78 43.57
CA LEU A 208 37.53 39.19 43.74
C LEU A 208 38.51 39.99 44.63
N THR A 209 39.40 39.29 45.35
CA THR A 209 40.49 39.87 46.14
C THR A 209 41.60 40.45 45.26
N ALA A 210 41.85 39.89 44.06
CA ALA A 210 42.85 40.41 43.13
C ALA A 210 42.40 41.74 42.47
N VAL A 211 41.10 41.88 42.18
CA VAL A 211 40.53 43.11 41.59
C VAL A 211 40.54 44.30 42.56
N ARG A 212 40.50 44.03 43.87
CA ARG A 212 40.62 45.09 44.89
C ARG A 212 42.07 45.55 45.07
N ALA A 213 43.03 44.64 44.96
CA ALA A 213 44.46 44.96 45.04
C ALA A 213 44.96 45.79 43.83
N SER A 214 44.38 45.61 42.65
CA SER A 214 44.74 46.39 41.45
C SER A 214 44.10 47.78 41.37
N LYS A 215 43.08 48.08 42.20
CA LYS A 215 42.39 49.38 42.20
C LYS A 215 43.07 50.43 43.07
N ASP A 216 43.97 50.02 43.97
CA ASP A 216 44.74 50.93 44.83
C ASP A 216 46.07 51.40 44.21
N SER A 217 46.42 50.97 42.98
CA SER A 217 47.63 51.42 42.26
C SER A 217 47.36 52.50 41.21
N GLU A 218 46.13 52.99 41.08
CA GLU A 218 45.81 54.09 40.18
C GLU A 218 46.15 55.41 40.88
N VAL A 219 47.31 55.96 40.53
CA VAL A 219 47.83 57.25 40.97
C VAL A 219 46.77 58.32 40.68
N LEU A 220 46.07 58.77 41.73
CA LEU A 220 45.17 59.93 41.66
C LEU A 220 46.01 61.16 41.26
N PRO A 221 45.53 61.99 40.32
CA PRO A 221 46.18 63.26 40.02
C PRO A 221 46.14 64.13 41.28
N ASP A 222 47.30 64.69 41.62
CA ASP A 222 47.50 65.57 42.75
C ASP A 222 46.65 66.84 42.59
N ASP A 223 45.52 66.90 43.30
CA ASP A 223 44.61 68.05 43.44
C ASP A 223 45.26 69.18 44.27
N SER A 224 46.54 69.47 44.02
CA SER A 224 47.22 70.59 44.65
C SER A 224 46.79 71.90 43.96
N LEU A 225 46.45 72.90 44.79
CA LEU A 225 45.99 74.25 44.38
C LEU A 225 46.90 74.96 43.36
N ASP A 226 48.14 74.50 43.23
CA ASP A 226 49.14 74.99 42.28
C ASP A 226 48.79 74.64 40.82
N SER A 227 48.09 73.52 40.58
CA SER A 227 47.65 73.12 39.23
C SER A 227 46.53 74.02 38.69
N ILE A 228 45.64 74.47 39.58
CA ILE A 228 44.47 75.31 39.24
C ILE A 228 44.89 76.76 38.94
N LEU A 229 45.96 77.26 39.57
CA LEU A 229 46.45 78.62 39.33
C LEU A 229 47.27 78.77 38.04
N ARG A 230 47.84 77.68 37.51
CA ARG A 230 48.61 77.72 36.25
C ARG A 230 47.74 77.66 35.00
N SER A 231 46.50 77.21 35.06
CA SER A 231 45.63 77.06 33.89
C SER A 231 44.91 78.35 33.46
N LYS A 232 45.21 79.50 34.10
CA LYS A 232 44.46 80.75 33.92
C LYS A 232 45.29 81.97 33.54
N ARG A 233 46.49 81.76 32.97
CA ARG A 233 47.24 82.80 32.26
C ARG A 233 47.31 82.51 30.78
#